data_AF-A0A7K0ZHA6-F1
#
_entry.id   AF-A0A7K0ZHA6-F1
#
_cell.length_a   1.000
_cell.length_b   1.000
_cell.length_c   1.000
_cell.angle_alpha   90.00
_cell.angle_beta   90.00
_cell.angle_gamma   90.00
#
_symmetry.space_group_name_H-M   'P 1'
#
loop_
_entity.id
_entity.type
_entity.pdbx_description
1 polymer ?
#
loop_
_entity_poly.entity_id
_entity_poly.type
_entity_poly.pdbx_seq_one_letter_code
_entity_poly.pdbx_strand_id
1 'polypeptide(L)'
;MIWMAILLGAAGTYVEKLIGFILPASTLDRPIVRSIAGLLPVSLLAALVIVQTFAAGQAVAVDARLAGLAAAIVALVLRAPFLVVILVAAITAGLLRAAGLAE
;
A
#
# COMPACT_ATOMS: atom_id res chain seq x y z
N MET A 1 10.63 24.28 12.64
CA MET A 1 10.16 22.98 13.20
C MET A 1 10.34 21.79 12.26
N ILE A 2 10.22 21.94 10.93
CA ILE A 2 10.39 20.83 9.96
C ILE A 2 11.74 20.08 10.11
N TRP A 3 12.84 20.81 10.33
CA TRP A 3 14.17 20.22 10.51
C TRP A 3 14.27 19.31 11.74
N MET A 4 13.63 19.67 12.86
CA MET A 4 13.56 18.80 14.03
C MET A 4 12.76 17.52 13.72
N ALA A 5 11.63 17.62 13.00
CA ALA A 5 10.84 16.45 12.62
C ALA A 5 11.61 15.51 11.70
N ILE A 6 12.37 16.05 10.75
CA ILE A 6 13.24 15.25 9.86
C ILE A 6 14.33 14.55 10.67
N LEU A 7 15.03 15.28 11.55
CA LEU A 7 16.08 14.70 12.40
C LEU A 7 15.53 13.62 13.34
N LEU A 8 14.34 13.83 13.92
CA LEU A 8 13.65 12.84 14.74
C LEU A 8 13.25 11.61 13.95
N GLY A 9 12.71 11.77 12.74
CA GLY A 9 12.35 10.64 11.87
C GLY A 9 13.58 9.82 11.44
N ALA A 10 14.67 10.51 11.09
CA ALA A 10 15.94 9.88 10.74
C ALA A 10 16.54 9.12 11.95
N ALA A 11 16.56 9.75 13.13
CA ALA A 11 17.02 9.09 14.34
C ALA A 11 16.12 7.90 14.74
N GLY A 12 14.80 8.06 14.62
CA GLY A 12 13.83 7.02 14.95
C GLY A 12 13.98 5.78 14.06
N THR A 13 14.07 5.97 12.74
CA THR A 13 14.31 4.85 11.81
C THR A 13 15.66 4.16 12.04
N TYR A 14 16.69 4.92 12.42
CA TYR A 14 17.99 4.36 12.79
C TYR A 14 17.92 3.53 14.09
N VAL A 15 17.23 4.04 15.12
CA VAL A 15 17.02 3.32 16.38
C VAL A 15 16.22 2.04 16.15
N GLU A 16 15.17 2.08 15.33
CA GLU A 16 14.37 0.88 14.99
C GLU A 16 15.23 -0.20 14.31
N LYS A 17 16.10 0.20 13.36
CA LYS A 17 17.06 -0.71 12.74
C LYS A 17 18.06 -1.29 13.75
N LEU A 18 18.56 -0.46 14.68
CA LEU A 18 19.49 -0.90 15.71
C LEU A 18 18.85 -1.89 16.69
N ILE A 19 17.59 -1.65 17.08
CA ILE A 19 16.82 -2.57 17.90
C ILE A 19 16.71 -3.94 17.21
N GLY A 20 16.41 -3.94 15.90
CA GLY A 20 16.38 -5.16 15.09
C GLY A 20 17.72 -5.90 15.04
N PHE A 21 18.85 -5.19 15.07
CA PHE A 21 20.19 -5.77 15.09
C PHE A 21 20.57 -6.37 16.45
N ILE A 22 20.15 -5.74 17.55
CA ILE A 22 20.44 -6.19 18.93
C ILE A 22 19.52 -7.36 19.33
N LEU A 23 18.41 -7.57 18.61
CA LEU A 23 17.41 -8.57 18.96
C LEU A 23 17.99 -10.00 18.90
N PRO A 24 17.92 -10.79 19.98
CA PRO A 24 18.49 -12.14 20.03
C PRO A 24 17.82 -13.08 19.03
N ALA A 25 18.62 -13.93 18.36
CA ALA A 25 18.12 -14.92 17.40
C ALA A 25 17.00 -15.81 17.98
N SER A 26 17.09 -16.15 19.27
CA SER A 26 16.08 -16.94 20.00
C SER A 26 14.68 -16.31 20.05
N THR A 27 14.57 -14.99 19.85
CA THR A 27 13.27 -14.29 19.74
C THR A 27 12.71 -14.33 18.31
N LEU A 28 13.58 -14.31 17.29
CA LEU A 28 13.22 -14.42 15.88
C LEU A 28 12.85 -15.85 15.47
N ASP A 29 13.44 -16.85 16.11
CA ASP A 29 13.18 -18.27 15.82
C ASP A 29 11.78 -18.73 16.23
N ARG A 30 11.01 -17.89 16.93
CA ARG A 30 9.61 -18.18 17.26
C ARG A 30 8.79 -18.23 15.97
N PRO A 31 8.06 -19.33 15.69
CA PRO A 31 7.34 -19.53 14.43
C PRO A 31 6.30 -18.44 14.16
N ILE A 32 5.70 -17.88 15.22
CA ILE A 32 4.72 -16.79 15.15
C ILE A 32 5.39 -15.49 14.67
N VAL A 33 6.55 -15.13 15.23
CA VAL A 33 7.27 -13.89 14.89
C VAL A 33 7.72 -13.92 13.44
N ARG A 34 8.27 -15.06 12.98
CA ARG A 34 8.68 -15.26 11.59
C ARG A 34 7.50 -15.16 10.62
N SER A 35 6.36 -15.75 10.96
CA SER A 35 5.15 -15.71 10.13
C SER A 35 4.61 -14.28 10.01
N ILE A 36 4.53 -13.54 11.12
CA ILE A 36 4.09 -12.14 11.11
C ILE A 36 5.03 -11.29 10.27
N ALA A 37 6.34 -11.39 10.49
CA ALA A 37 7.33 -10.61 9.75
C ALA A 37 7.26 -10.84 8.23
N GLY A 38 6.99 -12.08 7.80
CA GLY A 38 6.78 -12.40 6.38
C GLY A 38 5.50 -11.81 5.79
N LEU A 39 4.46 -11.61 6.61
CA LEU A 39 3.17 -11.07 6.18
C LEU A 39 3.08 -9.54 6.26
N LEU A 40 3.95 -8.88 7.04
CA LEU A 40 3.94 -7.42 7.21
C LEU A 40 4.01 -6.66 5.87
N PRO A 41 4.92 -6.95 4.92
CA PRO A 41 5.00 -6.17 3.69
C PRO A 41 3.71 -6.25 2.87
N VAL A 42 3.15 -7.44 2.69
CA VAL A 42 1.92 -7.63 1.90
C VAL A 42 0.69 -7.07 2.61
N SER A 43 0.60 -7.20 3.94
CA SER A 43 -0.55 -6.69 4.69
C SER A 43 -0.54 -5.17 4.75
N LEU A 44 0.63 -4.54 4.92
CA LEU A 44 0.77 -3.08 4.89
C LEU A 44 0.49 -2.51 3.49
N LEU A 45 0.98 -3.15 2.43
CA LEU A 45 0.66 -2.74 1.06
C LEU A 45 -0.83 -2.93 0.75
N ALA A 46 -1.44 -4.02 1.19
CA ALA A 46 -2.88 -4.24 1.02
C ALA A 46 -3.70 -3.18 1.77
N ALA A 47 -3.34 -2.88 3.02
CA ALA A 47 -3.97 -1.81 3.80
C ALA A 47 -3.81 -0.45 3.11
N LEU A 48 -2.61 -0.14 2.59
CA LEU A 48 -2.37 1.08 1.82
C LEU A 48 -3.26 1.15 0.59
N VAL A 49 -3.34 0.07 -0.21
CA VAL A 49 -4.21 0.04 -1.39
C VAL A 49 -5.66 0.27 -1.00
N ILE A 50 -6.15 -0.35 0.08
CA ILE A 50 -7.52 -0.13 0.58
C ILE A 50 -7.72 1.34 0.95
N VAL A 51 -6.85 1.91 1.79
CA VAL A 51 -6.97 3.31 2.24
C VAL A 51 -6.88 4.27 1.06
N GLN A 52 -5.93 4.09 0.15
CA GLN A 52 -5.77 4.96 -1.03
C GLN A 52 -6.92 4.85 -2.03
N THR A 53 -7.62 3.71 -2.06
CA THR A 53 -8.77 3.48 -2.95
C THR A 53 -10.06 4.05 -2.38
N PHE A 54 -10.31 3.87 -1.08
CA PHE A 54 -11.59 4.21 -0.43
C PHE A 54 -11.56 5.52 0.35
N ALA A 55 -10.40 6.04 0.76
CA ALA A 55 -10.31 7.27 1.54
C ALA A 55 -10.14 8.50 0.64
N ALA A 56 -10.94 9.52 0.94
CA ALA A 56 -10.77 10.89 0.47
C ALA A 56 -10.76 11.83 1.69
N GLY A 57 -9.56 12.14 2.19
CA GLY A 57 -9.41 12.90 3.43
C GLY A 57 -9.95 12.14 4.64
N GLN A 58 -11.04 12.63 5.24
CA GLN A 58 -11.71 12.01 6.39
C GLN A 58 -13.00 11.25 6.01
N ALA A 59 -13.38 11.24 4.72
CA ALA A 59 -14.58 10.58 4.24
C ALA A 59 -14.23 9.31 3.46
N VAL A 60 -15.14 8.33 3.50
CA VAL A 60 -15.12 7.19 2.58
C VAL A 60 -15.76 7.64 1.28
N ALA A 61 -14.99 7.69 0.20
CA ALA A 61 -15.45 8.05 -1.13
C ALA A 61 -15.41 6.84 -2.05
N VAL A 62 -16.51 6.59 -2.75
CA VAL A 62 -16.56 5.62 -3.84
C VAL A 62 -16.29 6.38 -5.13
N ASP A 63 -15.01 6.52 -5.48
CA ASP A 63 -14.49 7.28 -6.62
C ASP A 63 -14.07 6.31 -7.76
N ALA A 64 -13.75 6.85 -8.94
CA ALA A 64 -13.21 6.17 -10.12
C ALA A 64 -12.02 5.25 -9.82
N ARG A 65 -11.30 5.51 -8.71
CA ARG A 65 -10.23 4.65 -8.19
C ARG A 65 -10.70 3.22 -7.93
N LEU A 66 -11.92 3.03 -7.41
CA LEU A 66 -12.47 1.70 -7.13
C LEU A 66 -12.75 0.93 -8.42
N ALA A 67 -13.34 1.60 -9.42
CA ALA A 67 -13.59 1.01 -10.72
C ALA A 67 -12.29 0.70 -11.47
N GLY A 68 -11.28 1.58 -11.36
CA GLY A 68 -9.93 1.34 -11.85
C GLY A 68 -9.29 0.09 -11.24
N LEU A 69 -9.37 -0.05 -9.92
CA LEU A 69 -8.88 -1.22 -9.20
C LEU A 69 -9.62 -2.49 -9.61
N ALA A 70 -10.96 -2.44 -9.72
CA ALA A 70 -11.75 -3.58 -10.16
C ALA A 70 -11.35 -4.05 -11.56
N ALA A 71 -11.17 -3.13 -12.50
CA ALA A 71 -10.70 -3.45 -13.85
C ALA A 71 -9.29 -4.05 -13.85
N ALA A 72 -8.39 -3.54 -13.00
CA ALA A 72 -7.05 -4.09 -12.80
C ALA A 72 -7.11 -5.55 -12.30
N ILE A 73 -7.97 -5.83 -11.33
CA ILE A 73 -8.16 -7.18 -10.78
C ILE A 73 -8.65 -8.13 -11.87
N VAL A 74 -9.61 -7.72 -12.69
CA VAL A 74 -10.09 -8.54 -13.83
C VAL A 74 -8.94 -8.84 -14.81
N ALA A 75 -8.17 -7.83 -15.20
CA ALA A 75 -7.01 -8.02 -16.09
C ALA A 75 -5.96 -8.96 -15.49
N LEU A 76 -5.72 -8.88 -14.18
CA LEU A 76 -4.80 -9.75 -13.46
C LEU A 76 -5.30 -11.20 -13.41
N VAL A 77 -6.60 -11.41 -13.17
CA VAL A 77 -7.23 -12.75 -13.18
C VAL A 77 -7.13 -13.39 -14.57
N LEU A 78 -7.24 -12.58 -15.63
CA LEU A 78 -6.99 -13.00 -17.01
C LEU A 78 -5.50 -13.24 -17.33
N ARG A 79 -4.60 -13.12 -16.34
CA ARG A 79 -3.15 -13.30 -16.46
C ARG A 79 -2.49 -12.35 -17.48
N ALA A 80 -3.04 -11.14 -17.62
CA ALA A 80 -2.43 -10.10 -18.44
C ALA A 80 -1.05 -9.68 -17.89
N PRO A 81 -0.11 -9.22 -18.73
CA PRO A 81 1.17 -8.72 -18.26
C PRO A 81 0.98 -7.47 -17.40
N PHE A 82 1.88 -7.25 -16.45
CA PHE A 82 1.77 -6.16 -15.45
C PHE A 82 1.49 -4.79 -16.07
N LEU A 83 2.14 -4.46 -17.20
CA LEU A 83 1.93 -3.20 -17.89
C LEU A 83 0.49 -3.04 -18.41
N VAL A 84 -0.11 -4.12 -18.92
CA VAL A 84 -1.51 -4.11 -19.40
C VAL A 84 -2.46 -3.91 -18.23
N VAL A 85 -2.21 -4.55 -17.08
CA VAL A 85 -3.01 -4.36 -15.87
C VAL A 85 -3.02 -2.89 -15.44
N ILE A 86 -1.86 -2.23 -15.43
CA ILE A 86 -1.75 -0.80 -15.08
C ILE A 86 -2.49 0.06 -16.10
N LEU A 87 -2.29 -0.18 -17.40
CA LEU A 87 -2.95 0.59 -18.46
C LEU A 87 -4.47 0.49 -18.37
N VAL A 88 -5.00 -0.72 -18.17
CA VAL A 88 -6.43 -0.93 -18.00
C VAL A 88 -6.95 -0.13 -16.80
N ALA A 89 -6.28 -0.21 -15.65
CA ALA A 89 -6.67 0.53 -14.46
C ALA A 89 -6.66 2.06 -14.65
N ALA A 90 -5.60 2.58 -15.29
CA ALA A 90 -5.43 4.01 -15.53
C ALA A 90 -6.44 4.55 -16.55
N ILE A 91 -6.67 3.81 -17.63
CA ILE A 91 -7.63 4.18 -18.67
C ILE A 91 -9.05 4.16 -18.12
N THR A 92 -9.46 3.13 -17.37
CA THR A 92 -10.81 3.09 -16.80
C THR A 92 -11.04 4.22 -15.80
N ALA A 93 -10.09 4.46 -14.89
CA ALA A 93 -10.19 5.58 -13.95
C ALA A 93 -10.21 6.94 -14.66
N GLY A 94 -9.37 7.13 -15.69
CA GLY A 94 -9.29 8.36 -16.47
C GLY A 94 -10.57 8.63 -17.28
N LEU A 95 -11.13 7.60 -17.92
CA LEU A 95 -12.38 7.72 -18.68
C LEU A 95 -13.57 8.04 -17.77
N LEU A 96 -13.66 7.43 -16.60
CA LEU A 96 -14.74 7.71 -15.64
C LEU A 96 -14.67 9.14 -15.10
N ARG A 97 -13.46 9.63 -14.82
CA ARG A 97 -13.24 11.02 -14.42
C ARG A 97 -13.55 12.00 -15.57
N ALA A 98 -13.14 11.67 -16.80
CA ALA A 98 -13.45 12.49 -17.99
C ALA A 98 -14.94 12.54 -18.32
N ALA A 99 -15.69 11.47 -18.01
CA ALA A 99 -17.14 11.41 -18.20
C ALA A 99 -17.94 12.15 -17.10
N GLY A 100 -17.28 12.71 -16.08
CA GLY A 100 -17.95 13.42 -14.98
C GLY A 100 -18.77 12.50 -14.05
N LEU A 101 -18.54 11.19 -14.11
CA LEU A 101 -19.29 10.18 -13.33
C LEU A 101 -18.65 9.90 -11.95
N ALA A 102 -17.49 10.50 -11.66
CA ALA A 102 -16.77 10.32 -10.40
C ALA A 102 -15.85 11.53 -10.11
N GLU A 103 -15.92 12.05 -8.88
CA GLU A 103 -15.09 13.15 -8.35
C GLU A 103 -14.01 12.61 -7.40
#